data_AF-A0A7C5X696-F1
#
_entry.id   AF-A0A7C5X696-F1
#
_cell.length_a   1.000
_cell.length_b   1.000
_cell.length_c   1.000
_cell.angle_alpha   90.00
_cell.angle_beta   90.00
_cell.angle_gamma   90.00
#
_symmetry.space_group_name_H-M   'P 1'
#
loop_
_entity.id
_entity.type
_entity.pdbx_description
1 polymer ?
#
loop_
_entity_poly.entity_id
_entity_poly.type
_entity_poly.pdbx_seq_one_letter_code
_entity_poly.pdbx_strand_id
1 'polypeptide(L)'
;EDPAAPQLAAQPALPGLAFRLRPMEGLLWVQDEWGAVRIFYVDDPLHPKEVGYERIPGGGWVKAAKLGKEHLFLVGTGVHVFRLAAPPHKTTPYVPMENAVFLPPGVVREVALVGDWLYTIDGAGIAVFGLEDPAHPALRAFFPHPVWPGALTLKRAFIHGQHLFILGLGGLFVWSVQDPARPAFVALFPFQGPEAGIDMALAGSHLYIAVSQAILVVNVSTPERPFLVRRVPLQRQAKSLLVAKGHLFVAFMEPWEIGIYLILEAGELQPVGLHRTASYLTSLGVQVGHYLLLGLQGITVWDISEPARPKEVGHFHLTFSPGRMVVHDGVLFVMMVPGVGMFDLSHLPEIRPPWTVASAPGSASAAVVRGEYLYAGFGEGGLAAFRLLRR
;
A
#
# COMPACT_ATOMS: atom_id res chain seq x y z
N GLU A 1 -1.43 18.77 33.64
CA GLU A 1 -1.68 18.38 32.24
C GLU A 1 -0.33 18.32 31.55
N ASP A 2 0.02 17.18 30.96
CA ASP A 2 1.29 17.01 30.25
C ASP A 2 1.18 17.70 28.88
N PRO A 3 1.94 18.77 28.60
CA PRO A 3 1.87 19.52 27.34
C PRO A 3 2.36 18.71 26.12
N ALA A 4 2.84 17.48 26.31
CA ALA A 4 3.30 16.61 25.22
C ALA A 4 2.26 15.57 24.76
N ALA A 5 1.06 15.54 25.36
CA ALA A 5 0.05 14.58 24.98
C ALA A 5 -0.82 15.04 23.80
N PRO A 6 -0.85 14.35 22.62
CA PRO A 6 -1.86 14.54 21.59
C PRO A 6 -3.25 14.54 22.20
N GLN A 7 -3.84 15.72 22.22
CA GLN A 7 -5.19 15.89 22.69
C GLN A 7 -6.12 15.39 21.60
N LEU A 8 -7.14 14.62 22.00
CA LEU A 8 -8.26 14.32 21.11
C LEU A 8 -8.84 15.65 20.68
N ALA A 9 -8.60 15.97 19.43
CA ALA A 9 -8.84 17.31 18.92
C ALA A 9 -10.18 17.32 18.16
N ALA A 10 -10.54 16.17 17.58
CA ALA A 10 -11.86 15.90 17.06
C ALA A 10 -12.13 14.39 16.98
N GLN A 11 -13.39 14.00 17.15
CA GLN A 11 -13.86 12.66 16.81
C GLN A 11 -15.16 12.79 16.02
N PRO A 12 -15.07 13.01 14.70
CA PRO A 12 -16.25 13.05 13.85
C PRO A 12 -17.07 11.79 14.04
N ALA A 13 -18.35 11.95 14.39
CA ALA A 13 -19.28 10.83 14.42
C ALA A 13 -19.39 10.27 12.99
N LEU A 14 -18.76 9.13 12.74
CA LEU A 14 -18.91 8.42 11.47
C LEU A 14 -19.97 7.33 11.63
N PRO A 15 -20.96 7.26 10.72
CA PRO A 15 -21.77 6.06 10.58
C PRO A 15 -20.86 4.93 10.06
N GLY A 16 -20.66 3.90 10.88
CA GLY A 16 -19.88 2.70 10.56
C GLY A 16 -18.41 2.74 11.01
N LEU A 17 -17.76 1.58 10.94
CA LEU A 17 -16.42 1.35 11.49
C LEU A 17 -15.30 1.83 10.58
N ALA A 18 -14.39 2.72 11.00
CA ALA A 18 -13.26 3.13 10.15
C ALA A 18 -12.13 2.06 10.11
N PHE A 19 -11.89 1.43 8.95
CA PHE A 19 -10.91 0.33 8.80
C PHE A 19 -9.67 0.63 7.98
N ARG A 20 -9.77 1.47 6.94
CA ARG A 20 -8.65 1.79 6.05
C ARG A 20 -8.57 3.28 5.83
N LEU A 21 -7.40 3.82 6.12
CA LEU A 21 -7.02 5.20 5.85
C LEU A 21 -5.88 5.21 4.82
N ARG A 22 -6.01 6.06 3.81
CA ARG A 22 -4.97 6.33 2.83
C ARG A 22 -4.84 7.85 2.64
N PRO A 23 -3.64 8.41 2.80
CA PRO A 23 -3.41 9.79 2.43
C PRO A 23 -3.49 9.92 0.93
N MET A 24 -3.97 11.06 0.51
CA MET A 24 -3.98 11.54 -0.86
C MET A 24 -3.82 13.06 -0.75
N GLU A 25 -3.10 13.73 -1.65
CA GLU A 25 -2.76 15.17 -1.47
C GLU A 25 -3.99 16.00 -1.06
N GLY A 26 -4.04 16.48 0.19
CA GLY A 26 -5.20 17.25 0.69
C GLY A 26 -6.25 16.49 1.49
N LEU A 27 -6.17 15.16 1.52
CA LEU A 27 -7.34 14.30 1.68
C LEU A 27 -7.08 13.06 2.49
N LEU A 28 -8.16 12.58 3.07
CA LEU A 28 -8.25 11.30 3.71
C LEU A 28 -9.48 10.58 3.19
N TRP A 29 -9.32 9.38 2.64
CA TRP A 29 -10.47 8.49 2.47
C TRP A 29 -10.46 7.39 3.52
N VAL A 30 -11.65 7.08 4.00
CA VAL A 30 -11.94 6.11 5.05
C VAL A 30 -12.91 5.09 4.48
N GLN A 31 -12.54 3.81 4.54
CA GLN A 31 -13.48 2.73 4.24
C GLN A 31 -14.12 2.19 5.53
N ASP A 32 -15.43 1.97 5.49
CA ASP A 32 -16.19 1.36 6.58
C ASP A 32 -16.38 -0.17 6.48
N GLU A 33 -16.89 -0.83 7.55
CA GLU A 33 -17.19 -2.30 7.56
C GLU A 33 -18.10 -2.73 6.43
N TRP A 34 -19.01 -1.86 6.01
CA TRP A 34 -20.02 -2.16 5.01
C TRP A 34 -19.52 -1.86 3.59
N GLY A 35 -18.22 -1.55 3.46
CA GLY A 35 -17.55 -1.29 2.20
C GLY A 35 -17.76 0.12 1.67
N ALA A 36 -18.47 1.00 2.39
CA ALA A 36 -18.65 2.38 1.95
C ALA A 36 -17.35 3.15 2.08
N VAL A 37 -17.14 4.10 1.18
CA VAL A 37 -15.99 4.98 1.18
C VAL A 37 -16.45 6.40 1.47
N ARG A 38 -15.86 6.98 2.50
CA ARG A 38 -16.00 8.37 2.90
C ARG A 38 -14.73 9.11 2.54
N ILE A 39 -14.87 10.32 2.00
CA ILE A 39 -13.75 11.19 1.63
C ILE A 39 -13.85 12.45 2.49
N PHE A 40 -12.74 12.83 3.12
CA PHE A 40 -12.62 13.98 3.99
C PHE A 40 -11.58 14.94 3.44
N TYR A 41 -11.92 16.24 3.40
CA TYR A 41 -10.88 17.25 3.45
C TYR A 41 -10.34 17.30 4.86
N VAL A 42 -9.02 17.36 4.92
CA VAL A 42 -8.27 17.37 6.17
C VAL A 42 -7.42 18.65 6.26
N ASP A 43 -7.93 19.75 5.67
CA ASP A 43 -7.27 21.08 5.65
C ASP A 43 -7.47 21.86 6.94
N ASP A 44 -8.68 21.81 7.51
CA ASP A 44 -8.91 22.04 8.94
C ASP A 44 -8.88 20.67 9.61
N PRO A 45 -7.82 20.38 10.36
CA PRO A 45 -7.66 19.04 10.87
C PRO A 45 -8.50 18.71 12.10
N LEU A 46 -9.03 19.75 12.76
CA LEU A 46 -9.96 19.63 13.87
C LEU A 46 -11.40 19.44 13.41
N HIS A 47 -11.68 19.76 12.15
CA HIS A 47 -13.01 19.61 11.60
C HIS A 47 -12.89 18.97 10.22
N PRO A 48 -12.42 17.70 10.15
CA PRO A 48 -12.34 17.01 8.88
C PRO A 48 -13.75 16.99 8.28
N LYS A 49 -13.89 17.67 7.14
CA LYS A 49 -15.17 17.86 6.50
C LYS A 49 -15.39 16.65 5.62
N GLU A 50 -16.42 15.85 5.93
CA GLU A 50 -16.88 14.84 4.98
C GLU A 50 -17.35 15.59 3.74
N VAL A 51 -16.79 15.17 2.62
CA VAL A 51 -16.96 15.86 1.35
C VAL A 51 -17.38 14.94 0.24
N GLY A 52 -17.23 13.62 0.41
CA GLY A 52 -17.82 12.62 -0.44
C GLY A 52 -18.18 11.37 0.38
N TYR A 53 -19.25 10.70 -0.02
CA TYR A 53 -19.67 9.41 0.54
C TYR A 53 -20.21 8.58 -0.61
N GLU A 54 -19.79 7.32 -0.66
CA GLU A 54 -20.30 6.36 -1.62
C GLU A 54 -20.40 4.99 -0.96
N ARG A 55 -21.58 4.39 -1.04
CA ARG A 55 -21.76 3.01 -0.64
C ARG A 55 -21.43 2.12 -1.82
N ILE A 56 -20.32 1.39 -1.75
CA ILE A 56 -19.98 0.39 -2.76
C ILE A 56 -21.00 -0.76 -2.65
N PRO A 57 -21.88 -0.97 -3.66
CA PRO A 57 -22.89 -2.01 -3.59
C PRO A 57 -22.25 -3.39 -3.46
N GLY A 58 -22.79 -4.24 -2.58
CA GLY A 58 -22.30 -5.61 -2.35
C GLY A 58 -21.25 -5.77 -1.25
N GLY A 59 -20.91 -4.70 -0.50
CA GLY A 59 -20.09 -4.82 0.72
C GLY A 59 -18.63 -5.20 0.48
N GLY A 60 -18.09 -4.92 -0.71
CA GLY A 60 -16.73 -5.27 -1.09
C GLY A 60 -15.68 -4.28 -0.58
N TRP A 61 -14.55 -4.80 -0.09
CA TRP A 61 -13.37 -3.99 0.23
C TRP A 61 -12.81 -3.29 -1.02
N VAL A 62 -12.31 -2.06 -0.86
CA VAL A 62 -11.60 -1.35 -1.94
C VAL A 62 -10.30 -2.11 -2.20
N LYS A 63 -10.16 -2.64 -3.41
CA LYS A 63 -9.00 -3.44 -3.83
C LYS A 63 -7.83 -2.56 -4.22
N ALA A 64 -8.11 -1.49 -4.96
CA ALA A 64 -7.14 -0.50 -5.42
C ALA A 64 -7.79 0.89 -5.48
N ALA A 65 -6.96 1.93 -5.39
CA ALA A 65 -7.37 3.32 -5.46
C ALA A 65 -6.31 4.14 -6.20
N LYS A 66 -6.72 5.08 -7.04
CA LYS A 66 -5.80 5.94 -7.78
C LYS A 66 -6.30 7.38 -7.86
N LEU A 67 -5.42 8.31 -7.48
CA LEU A 67 -5.63 9.74 -7.63
C LEU A 67 -5.12 10.21 -9.00
N GLY A 68 -5.98 10.86 -9.76
CA GLY A 68 -5.62 11.72 -10.90
C GLY A 68 -5.64 13.20 -10.51
N LYS A 69 -5.47 14.10 -11.48
CA LYS A 69 -5.43 15.55 -11.21
C LYS A 69 -6.70 16.11 -10.59
N GLU A 70 -7.84 15.64 -11.08
CA GLU A 70 -9.18 16.12 -10.68
C GLU A 70 -10.14 14.98 -10.37
N HIS A 71 -9.65 13.74 -10.29
CA HIS A 71 -10.52 12.58 -10.11
C HIS A 71 -9.89 11.51 -9.19
N LEU A 72 -10.71 10.89 -8.36
CA LEU A 72 -10.35 9.70 -7.58
C LEU A 72 -11.07 8.48 -8.15
N PHE A 73 -10.31 7.43 -8.44
CA PHE A 73 -10.82 6.14 -8.91
C PHE A 73 -10.69 5.10 -7.81
N LEU A 74 -11.79 4.45 -7.43
CA LEU A 74 -11.83 3.41 -6.41
C LEU A 74 -12.36 2.09 -6.99
N VAL A 75 -11.63 1.00 -6.76
CA VAL A 75 -11.99 -0.34 -7.24
C VAL A 75 -12.71 -1.12 -6.15
N GLY A 76 -13.99 -1.44 -6.38
CA GLY A 76 -14.83 -2.29 -5.54
C GLY A 76 -15.48 -3.44 -6.33
N THR A 77 -16.82 -3.43 -6.38
CA THR A 77 -17.62 -4.24 -7.31
C THR A 77 -17.66 -3.65 -8.72
N GLY A 78 -17.42 -2.34 -8.85
CA GLY A 78 -17.10 -1.62 -10.08
C GLY A 78 -15.94 -0.66 -9.88
N VAL A 79 -15.81 0.32 -10.76
CA VAL A 79 -14.92 1.47 -10.56
C VAL A 79 -15.76 2.70 -10.31
N HIS A 80 -15.62 3.28 -9.11
CA HIS A 80 -16.32 4.48 -8.68
C HIS A 80 -15.42 5.69 -8.91
N VAL A 81 -15.96 6.74 -9.54
CA VAL A 81 -15.24 7.98 -9.82
C VAL A 81 -15.81 9.14 -9.01
N PHE A 82 -14.91 9.91 -8.39
CA PHE A 82 -15.24 11.13 -7.67
C PHE A 82 -14.55 12.31 -8.34
N ARG A 83 -15.29 13.38 -8.61
CA ARG A 83 -14.70 14.64 -9.08
C ARG A 83 -14.14 15.43 -7.91
N LEU A 84 -12.98 16.01 -8.14
CA LEU A 84 -12.43 17.11 -7.36
C LEU A 84 -13.08 18.40 -7.88
N ALA A 85 -13.93 19.06 -7.09
CA ALA A 85 -14.47 20.35 -7.50
C ALA A 85 -13.31 21.37 -7.63
N ALA A 86 -13.14 21.96 -8.82
CA ALA A 86 -12.13 22.99 -9.04
C ALA A 86 -12.65 24.40 -8.65
N PRO A 87 -11.78 25.29 -8.14
CA PRO A 87 -10.41 25.01 -7.72
C PRO A 87 -10.40 24.24 -6.39
N PRO A 88 -9.27 23.62 -6.00
CA PRO A 88 -9.02 23.12 -4.65
C PRO A 88 -8.92 24.31 -3.66
N HIS A 89 -10.00 25.07 -3.53
CA HIS A 89 -10.24 25.88 -2.36
C HIS A 89 -10.73 24.94 -1.27
N LYS A 90 -10.14 25.11 -0.10
CA LYS A 90 -10.22 24.30 1.14
C LYS A 90 -11.64 24.08 1.71
N THR A 91 -12.68 24.33 0.94
CA THR A 91 -14.08 24.37 1.37
C THR A 91 -15.05 23.64 0.43
N THR A 92 -14.64 23.28 -0.80
CA THR A 92 -15.54 22.75 -1.84
C THR A 92 -15.64 21.23 -1.82
N PRO A 93 -16.81 20.62 -1.57
CA PRO A 93 -16.94 19.17 -1.40
C PRO A 93 -16.57 18.32 -2.63
N TYR A 94 -16.17 17.07 -2.40
CA TYR A 94 -16.01 16.00 -3.38
C TYR A 94 -17.38 15.52 -3.75
N VAL A 95 -18.02 16.23 -4.68
CA VAL A 95 -19.34 15.79 -5.12
C VAL A 95 -19.14 14.43 -5.80
N PRO A 96 -19.72 13.33 -5.27
CA PRO A 96 -19.78 12.07 -6.00
C PRO A 96 -20.35 12.42 -7.36
N MET A 97 -19.65 12.03 -8.42
CA MET A 97 -20.18 12.29 -9.75
C MET A 97 -21.42 11.41 -9.88
N GLU A 98 -22.58 12.03 -10.08
CA GLU A 98 -23.83 11.30 -10.26
C GLU A 98 -23.65 10.28 -11.40
N ASN A 99 -23.90 9.01 -11.12
CA ASN A 99 -23.76 7.88 -12.05
C ASN A 99 -22.34 7.55 -12.57
N ALA A 100 -21.27 8.05 -11.96
CA ALA A 100 -19.89 7.72 -12.37
C ALA A 100 -19.37 6.40 -11.78
N VAL A 101 -20.24 5.40 -11.73
CA VAL A 101 -19.86 4.01 -11.46
C VAL A 101 -19.95 3.28 -12.77
N PHE A 102 -18.81 2.81 -13.27
CA PHE A 102 -18.77 1.96 -14.44
C PHE A 102 -18.33 0.57 -14.05
N LEU A 103 -18.79 -0.40 -14.83
CA LEU A 103 -18.46 -1.81 -14.67
C LEU A 103 -17.53 -2.19 -15.82
N PRO A 104 -16.21 -2.17 -15.62
CA PRO A 104 -15.28 -2.71 -16.59
C PRO A 104 -15.56 -4.19 -16.84
N PRO A 105 -15.13 -4.73 -18.00
CA PRO A 105 -15.13 -6.16 -18.21
C PRO A 105 -14.39 -6.89 -17.08
N GLY A 106 -15.04 -7.92 -16.52
CA GLY A 106 -14.46 -8.81 -15.51
C GLY A 106 -14.31 -8.20 -14.12
N VAL A 107 -13.46 -8.81 -13.28
CA VAL A 107 -13.40 -8.48 -11.84
C VAL A 107 -12.11 -7.73 -11.50
N VAL A 108 -12.13 -6.42 -11.76
CA VAL A 108 -11.01 -5.50 -11.55
C VAL A 108 -10.33 -5.72 -10.20
N ARG A 109 -9.00 -5.74 -10.25
CA ARG A 109 -8.12 -5.87 -9.09
C ARG A 109 -7.26 -4.64 -8.90
N GLU A 110 -6.78 -4.06 -9.99
CA GLU A 110 -5.87 -2.92 -9.98
C GLU A 110 -6.34 -1.85 -10.96
N VAL A 111 -6.01 -0.59 -10.66
CA VAL A 111 -6.17 0.55 -11.58
C VAL A 111 -4.87 1.32 -11.71
N ALA A 112 -4.57 1.77 -12.91
CA ALA A 112 -3.41 2.61 -13.19
C ALA A 112 -3.82 3.82 -14.04
N LEU A 113 -3.12 4.94 -13.84
CA LEU A 113 -3.24 6.12 -14.68
C LEU A 113 -1.97 6.24 -15.52
N VAL A 114 -2.13 6.38 -16.83
CA VAL A 114 -1.05 6.59 -17.79
C VAL A 114 -1.42 7.79 -18.65
N GLY A 115 -0.90 8.97 -18.31
CA GLY A 115 -1.36 10.23 -18.91
C GLY A 115 -2.85 10.46 -18.62
N ASP A 116 -3.63 10.72 -19.66
CA ASP A 116 -5.09 10.95 -19.59
C ASP A 116 -5.90 9.65 -19.79
N TRP A 117 -5.29 8.50 -19.51
CA TRP A 117 -5.91 7.19 -19.67
C TRP A 117 -6.00 6.46 -18.33
N LEU A 118 -7.16 5.85 -18.12
CA LEU A 118 -7.40 4.95 -17.00
C LEU A 118 -7.36 3.50 -17.47
N TYR A 119 -6.49 2.73 -16.84
CA TYR A 119 -6.38 1.30 -17.06
C TYR A 119 -7.05 0.59 -15.91
N THR A 120 -7.94 -0.33 -16.22
CA THR A 120 -8.47 -1.28 -15.25
C THR A 120 -7.93 -2.66 -15.59
N ILE A 121 -7.36 -3.33 -14.60
CA ILE A 121 -6.62 -4.57 -14.81
C ILE A 121 -7.28 -5.67 -13.99
N ASP A 122 -7.57 -6.78 -14.64
CA ASP A 122 -8.19 -7.94 -14.04
C ASP A 122 -7.50 -9.24 -14.50
N GLY A 123 -8.16 -10.39 -14.30
CA GLY A 123 -7.62 -11.66 -14.78
C GLY A 123 -7.72 -11.84 -16.30
N ALA A 124 -8.65 -11.17 -16.97
CA ALA A 124 -8.87 -11.34 -18.39
C ALA A 124 -7.98 -10.42 -19.23
N GLY A 125 -7.65 -9.23 -18.75
CA GLY A 125 -6.86 -8.27 -19.52
C GLY A 125 -6.79 -6.87 -18.95
N ILE A 126 -6.49 -5.93 -19.85
CA ILE A 126 -6.43 -4.50 -19.59
C ILE A 126 -7.57 -3.84 -20.37
N ALA A 127 -8.54 -3.28 -19.66
CA ALA A 127 -9.49 -2.36 -20.27
C ALA A 127 -8.95 -0.93 -20.17
N VAL A 128 -8.99 -0.23 -21.30
CA VAL A 128 -8.43 1.11 -21.49
C VAL A 128 -9.59 2.09 -21.68
N PHE A 129 -9.65 3.05 -20.76
CA PHE A 129 -10.68 4.07 -20.72
C PHE A 129 -10.08 5.43 -21.03
N GLY A 130 -10.72 6.14 -21.96
CA GLY A 130 -10.45 7.56 -22.16
C GLY A 130 -11.04 8.38 -21.02
N LEU A 131 -10.33 9.42 -20.59
CA LEU A 131 -10.76 10.34 -19.52
C LEU A 131 -11.15 11.71 -20.06
N GLU A 132 -11.70 11.80 -21.28
CA GLU A 132 -12.20 13.06 -21.83
C GLU A 132 -13.41 13.58 -21.04
N ASP A 133 -14.28 12.66 -20.61
CA ASP A 133 -15.26 12.88 -19.54
C ASP A 133 -14.99 11.87 -18.41
N PRO A 134 -14.29 12.28 -17.34
CA PRO A 134 -13.97 11.39 -16.23
C PRO A 134 -15.19 10.88 -15.46
N ALA A 135 -16.37 11.50 -15.58
CA ALA A 135 -17.62 10.99 -14.97
C ALA A 135 -18.14 9.79 -15.74
N HIS A 136 -17.84 9.73 -17.03
CA HIS A 136 -18.25 8.66 -17.92
C HIS A 136 -17.03 8.15 -18.70
N PRO A 137 -16.04 7.53 -18.03
CA PRO A 137 -14.87 7.01 -18.72
C PRO A 137 -15.30 6.08 -19.84
N ALA A 138 -14.94 6.44 -21.07
CA ALA A 138 -15.37 5.69 -22.24
C ALA A 138 -14.41 4.52 -22.45
N LEU A 139 -14.93 3.28 -22.43
CA LEU A 139 -14.16 2.12 -22.82
C LEU A 139 -13.74 2.28 -24.28
N ARG A 140 -12.45 2.51 -24.53
CA ARG A 140 -11.90 2.67 -25.87
C ARG A 140 -11.46 1.34 -26.46
N ALA A 141 -10.88 0.49 -25.62
CA ALA A 141 -10.38 -0.81 -26.02
C ALA A 141 -10.25 -1.76 -24.83
N PHE A 142 -10.32 -3.05 -25.13
CA PHE A 142 -9.96 -4.12 -24.21
C PHE A 142 -8.85 -4.95 -24.85
N PHE A 143 -7.75 -5.12 -24.11
CA PHE A 143 -6.59 -5.88 -24.52
C PHE A 143 -6.53 -7.15 -23.68
N PRO A 144 -6.94 -8.32 -24.22
CA PRO A 144 -6.90 -9.56 -23.47
C PRO A 144 -5.45 -9.92 -23.14
N HIS A 145 -5.23 -10.46 -21.94
CA HIS A 145 -3.98 -11.13 -21.65
C HIS A 145 -3.79 -12.30 -22.62
N PRO A 146 -2.58 -12.51 -23.14
CA PRO A 146 -2.32 -13.65 -24.02
C PRO A 146 -2.67 -14.94 -23.28
N VAL A 147 -3.41 -15.82 -23.96
CA VAL A 147 -3.96 -17.04 -23.38
C VAL A 147 -2.83 -17.90 -22.84
N TRP A 148 -2.81 -18.08 -21.52
CA TRP A 148 -1.92 -19.01 -20.82
C TRP A 148 -2.75 -20.16 -20.24
N PRO A 149 -2.27 -21.41 -20.25
CA PRO A 149 -2.97 -22.52 -19.60
C PRO A 149 -2.97 -22.30 -18.08
N GLY A 150 -4.04 -21.67 -17.59
CA GLY A 150 -4.26 -21.35 -16.18
C GLY A 150 -5.07 -20.07 -16.05
N ALA A 151 -6.09 -20.07 -15.20
CA ALA A 151 -6.84 -18.85 -14.90
C ALA A 151 -5.88 -17.79 -14.33
N LEU A 152 -5.76 -16.65 -15.00
CA LEU A 152 -4.99 -15.52 -14.49
C LEU A 152 -5.70 -14.95 -13.28
N THR A 153 -5.20 -15.29 -12.09
CA THR A 153 -5.53 -14.53 -10.87
C THR A 153 -4.47 -13.47 -10.71
N LEU A 154 -4.82 -12.21 -11.02
CA LEU A 154 -3.96 -11.06 -10.78
C LEU A 154 -3.66 -10.93 -9.28
N LYS A 155 -2.37 -10.75 -8.96
CA LYS A 155 -1.87 -10.55 -7.60
C LYS A 155 -1.45 -9.11 -7.33
N ARG A 156 -0.71 -8.52 -8.26
CA ARG A 156 -0.22 -7.15 -8.18
C ARG A 156 0.04 -6.63 -9.58
N ALA A 157 -0.15 -5.33 -9.80
CA ALA A 157 0.37 -4.66 -10.98
C ALA A 157 0.92 -3.29 -10.62
N PHE A 158 1.91 -2.81 -11.37
CA PHE A 158 2.40 -1.44 -11.25
C PHE A 158 3.02 -0.95 -12.56
N ILE A 159 3.05 0.38 -12.70
CA ILE A 159 3.76 1.05 -13.80
C ILE A 159 5.17 1.42 -13.35
N HIS A 160 6.17 1.12 -14.16
CA HIS A 160 7.53 1.63 -14.00
C HIS A 160 8.08 2.02 -15.37
N GLY A 161 8.51 3.28 -15.50
CA GLY A 161 8.87 3.85 -16.79
C GLY A 161 7.68 3.83 -17.76
N GLN A 162 7.88 3.24 -18.94
CA GLN A 162 6.87 3.09 -19.99
C GLN A 162 6.29 1.67 -20.03
N HIS A 163 6.35 0.93 -18.92
CA HIS A 163 5.92 -0.46 -18.86
C HIS A 163 5.01 -0.73 -17.67
N LEU A 164 3.99 -1.56 -17.93
CA LEU A 164 3.08 -2.11 -16.94
C LEU A 164 3.48 -3.55 -16.66
N PHE A 165 3.85 -3.82 -15.40
CA PHE A 165 4.18 -5.14 -14.90
C PHE A 165 2.98 -5.72 -14.17
N ILE A 166 2.52 -6.90 -14.60
CA ILE A 166 1.36 -7.59 -14.01
C ILE A 166 1.80 -8.97 -13.54
N LEU A 167 1.72 -9.18 -12.23
CA LEU A 167 1.97 -10.47 -11.61
C LEU A 167 0.69 -11.30 -11.58
N GLY A 168 0.69 -12.39 -12.34
CA GLY A 168 -0.33 -13.43 -12.27
C GLY A 168 0.14 -14.65 -11.47
N LEU A 169 -0.72 -15.67 -11.37
CA LEU A 169 -0.34 -16.95 -10.77
C LEU A 169 0.77 -17.64 -11.57
N GLY A 170 0.66 -17.72 -12.89
CA GLY A 170 1.57 -18.50 -13.73
C GLY A 170 2.73 -17.72 -14.37
N GLY A 171 2.86 -16.43 -14.10
CA GLY A 171 3.92 -15.63 -14.71
C GLY A 171 3.81 -14.12 -14.48
N LEU A 172 4.83 -13.42 -14.95
CA LEU A 172 4.89 -11.97 -15.04
C LEU A 172 4.62 -11.53 -16.49
N PHE A 173 3.56 -10.75 -16.66
CA PHE A 173 3.20 -10.15 -17.95
C PHE A 173 3.72 -8.73 -18.00
N VAL A 174 4.36 -8.37 -19.10
CA VAL A 174 4.90 -7.03 -19.33
C VAL A 174 4.21 -6.44 -20.56
N TRP A 175 3.66 -5.26 -20.35
CA TRP A 175 3.00 -4.47 -21.39
C TRP A 175 3.73 -3.15 -21.55
N SER A 176 4.03 -2.77 -22.79
CA SER A 176 4.41 -1.39 -23.11
C SER A 176 3.18 -0.51 -23.01
N VAL A 177 3.33 0.65 -22.36
CA VAL A 177 2.33 1.71 -22.25
C VAL A 177 2.81 3.00 -22.91
N GLN A 178 3.77 2.88 -23.84
CA GLN A 178 4.32 4.02 -24.58
C GLN A 178 3.26 4.75 -25.42
N ASP A 179 2.30 4.00 -25.99
CA ASP A 179 1.03 4.54 -26.47
C ASP A 179 -0.03 4.23 -25.40
N PRO A 180 -0.43 5.21 -24.57
CA PRO A 180 -1.40 4.98 -23.52
C PRO A 180 -2.78 4.56 -24.06
N ALA A 181 -3.13 4.87 -25.31
CA ALA A 181 -4.39 4.43 -25.91
C ALA A 181 -4.36 2.96 -26.34
N ARG A 182 -3.17 2.42 -26.59
CA ARG A 182 -2.94 1.10 -27.19
C ARG A 182 -1.77 0.40 -26.50
N PRO A 183 -1.93 -0.03 -25.24
CA PRO A 183 -0.92 -0.82 -24.57
C PRO A 183 -0.65 -2.10 -25.37
N ALA A 184 0.64 -2.41 -25.53
CA ALA A 184 1.08 -3.55 -26.32
C ALA A 184 1.70 -4.60 -25.41
N PHE A 185 1.27 -5.85 -25.53
CA PHE A 185 1.93 -6.95 -24.85
C PHE A 185 3.34 -7.14 -25.43
N VAL A 186 4.36 -7.02 -24.60
CA VAL A 186 5.76 -7.10 -25.05
C VAL A 186 6.49 -8.33 -24.56
N ALA A 187 6.13 -8.85 -23.37
CA ALA A 187 6.78 -10.04 -22.85
C ALA A 187 5.92 -10.80 -21.84
N LEU A 188 6.13 -12.11 -21.80
CA LEU A 188 5.72 -12.97 -20.70
C LEU A 188 6.96 -13.68 -20.17
N PHE A 189 7.17 -13.56 -18.87
CA PHE A 189 8.09 -14.40 -18.12
C PHE A 189 7.27 -15.47 -17.39
N PRO A 190 7.22 -16.72 -17.90
CA PRO A 190 6.41 -17.77 -17.31
C PRO A 190 7.11 -18.44 -16.13
N PHE A 191 6.36 -18.73 -15.08
CA PHE A 191 6.85 -19.52 -13.96
C PHE A 191 6.89 -21.01 -14.32
N GLN A 192 7.78 -21.76 -13.66
CA GLN A 192 8.02 -23.15 -14.01
C GLN A 192 7.39 -24.07 -12.95
N GLY A 193 6.58 -25.05 -13.39
CA GLY A 193 5.95 -26.02 -12.49
C GLY A 193 4.77 -25.44 -11.68
N PRO A 194 4.52 -25.89 -10.43
CA PRO A 194 3.37 -25.46 -9.62
C PRO A 194 3.59 -24.10 -8.94
N GLU A 195 4.51 -23.28 -9.47
CA GLU A 195 4.82 -21.96 -8.93
C GLU A 195 3.63 -21.02 -9.09
N ALA A 196 3.25 -20.38 -7.98
CA ALA A 196 2.19 -19.39 -7.95
C ALA A 196 2.75 -18.06 -7.47
N GLY A 197 2.60 -17.01 -8.28
CA GLY A 197 2.91 -15.64 -7.88
C GLY A 197 2.16 -15.24 -6.61
N ILE A 198 2.88 -14.63 -5.66
CA ILE A 198 2.32 -14.14 -4.39
C ILE A 198 2.47 -12.64 -4.29
N ASP A 199 3.71 -12.17 -4.44
CA ASP A 199 4.04 -10.75 -4.37
C ASP A 199 5.26 -10.42 -5.24
N MET A 200 5.45 -9.15 -5.59
CA MET A 200 6.66 -8.65 -6.24
C MET A 200 7.11 -7.28 -5.73
N ALA A 201 8.42 -7.06 -5.75
CA ALA A 201 9.07 -5.80 -5.44
C ALA A 201 10.20 -5.50 -6.45
N LEU A 202 10.36 -4.24 -6.83
CA LEU A 202 11.37 -3.78 -7.77
C LEU A 202 12.54 -3.12 -7.02
N ALA A 203 13.78 -3.52 -7.34
CA ALA A 203 14.99 -2.80 -6.93
C ALA A 203 15.90 -2.58 -8.14
N GLY A 204 16.07 -1.32 -8.54
CA GLY A 204 16.79 -0.98 -9.77
C GLY A 204 16.17 -1.70 -10.98
N SER A 205 16.99 -2.50 -11.68
CA SER A 205 16.57 -3.30 -12.83
C SER A 205 16.14 -4.73 -12.51
N HIS A 206 15.97 -5.08 -11.22
CA HIS A 206 15.60 -6.44 -10.80
C HIS A 206 14.23 -6.48 -10.13
N LEU A 207 13.37 -7.37 -10.62
CA LEU A 207 12.14 -7.76 -9.96
C LEU A 207 12.39 -8.99 -9.08
N TYR A 208 12.04 -8.86 -7.80
CA TYR A 208 11.98 -9.95 -6.84
C TYR A 208 10.55 -10.43 -6.77
N ILE A 209 10.31 -11.68 -7.15
CA ILE A 209 8.97 -12.27 -7.20
C ILE A 209 8.91 -13.43 -6.22
N ALA A 210 8.04 -13.32 -5.21
CA ALA A 210 7.76 -14.42 -4.31
C ALA A 210 6.86 -15.44 -5.02
N VAL A 211 7.35 -16.66 -5.16
CA VAL A 211 6.61 -17.80 -5.70
C VAL A 211 6.72 -18.98 -4.74
N SER A 212 5.61 -19.52 -4.26
CA SER A 212 5.59 -20.68 -3.35
C SER A 212 6.70 -20.59 -2.26
N GLN A 213 7.72 -21.46 -2.29
CA GLN A 213 8.89 -21.45 -1.39
C GLN A 213 10.18 -20.97 -2.08
N ALA A 214 10.09 -19.93 -2.92
CA ALA A 214 11.24 -19.35 -3.61
C ALA A 214 11.06 -17.86 -3.88
N ILE A 215 12.17 -17.18 -4.13
CA ILE A 215 12.20 -15.86 -4.77
C ILE A 215 12.81 -16.02 -6.14
N LEU A 216 12.08 -15.61 -7.17
CA LEU A 216 12.63 -15.45 -8.51
C LEU A 216 13.22 -14.05 -8.60
N VAL A 217 14.50 -13.96 -8.92
CA VAL A 217 15.18 -12.71 -9.26
C VAL A 217 15.15 -12.59 -10.77
N VAL A 218 14.34 -11.69 -11.29
CA VAL A 218 14.14 -11.48 -12.73
C VAL A 218 14.76 -10.15 -13.11
N ASN A 219 15.69 -10.15 -14.06
CA ASN A 219 16.20 -8.92 -14.62
C ASN A 219 15.17 -8.35 -15.60
N VAL A 220 14.84 -7.07 -15.43
CA VAL A 220 13.89 -6.30 -16.24
C VAL A 220 14.51 -5.01 -16.78
N SER A 221 15.85 -4.96 -16.91
CA SER A 221 16.56 -3.84 -17.54
C SER A 221 16.13 -3.62 -19.00
N THR A 222 15.75 -4.72 -19.68
CA THR A 222 15.07 -4.72 -20.98
C THR A 222 13.69 -5.36 -20.77
N PRO A 223 12.63 -4.58 -20.51
CA PRO A 223 11.32 -5.11 -20.14
C PRO A 223 10.66 -6.02 -21.19
N GLU A 224 11.08 -5.92 -22.45
CA GLU A 224 10.64 -6.78 -23.56
C GLU A 224 11.29 -8.17 -23.54
N ARG A 225 12.36 -8.36 -22.74
CA ARG A 225 13.11 -9.61 -22.63
C ARG A 225 13.50 -9.89 -21.18
N PRO A 226 12.52 -10.03 -20.27
CA PRO A 226 12.79 -10.40 -18.89
C PRO A 226 13.41 -11.79 -18.83
N PHE A 227 14.43 -11.97 -18.00
CA PHE A 227 15.07 -13.27 -17.82
C PHE A 227 15.35 -13.57 -16.35
N LEU A 228 15.29 -14.84 -16.00
CA LEU A 228 15.62 -15.32 -14.66
C LEU A 228 17.13 -15.17 -14.45
N VAL A 229 17.52 -14.30 -13.52
CA VAL A 229 18.91 -14.24 -13.04
C VAL A 229 19.17 -15.44 -12.14
N ARG A 230 18.26 -15.69 -11.20
CA ARG A 230 18.33 -16.82 -10.29
C ARG A 230 17.01 -17.13 -9.60
N ARG A 231 16.90 -18.38 -9.17
CA ARG A 231 15.88 -18.86 -8.24
C ARG A 231 16.54 -19.05 -6.88
N VAL A 232 16.04 -18.34 -5.87
CA VAL A 232 16.52 -18.42 -4.49
C VAL A 232 15.53 -19.27 -3.69
N PRO A 233 15.88 -20.52 -3.34
CA PRO A 233 15.02 -21.35 -2.51
C PRO A 233 14.83 -20.70 -1.14
N LEU A 234 13.59 -20.70 -0.67
CA LEU A 234 13.23 -20.31 0.68
C LEU A 234 12.88 -21.58 1.45
N GLN A 235 13.14 -21.58 2.76
CA GLN A 235 12.70 -22.67 3.63
C GLN A 235 11.18 -22.64 3.88
N ARG A 236 10.52 -21.52 3.54
CA ARG A 236 9.15 -21.20 3.90
C ARG A 236 8.46 -20.41 2.80
N GLN A 237 7.13 -20.41 2.84
CA GLN A 237 6.35 -19.61 1.90
C GLN A 237 6.42 -18.12 2.26
N ALA A 238 6.90 -17.31 1.32
CA ALA A 238 6.87 -15.86 1.43
C ALA A 238 5.45 -15.34 1.24
N LYS A 239 5.08 -14.31 1.99
CA LYS A 239 3.76 -13.67 1.94
C LYS A 239 3.80 -12.30 1.26
N SER A 240 4.85 -11.54 1.54
CA SER A 240 5.03 -10.19 1.01
C SER A 240 6.51 -9.86 0.91
N LEU A 241 6.80 -8.93 0.01
CA LEU A 241 8.14 -8.43 -0.26
C LEU A 241 8.19 -6.91 -0.08
N LEU A 242 9.28 -6.41 0.49
CA LEU A 242 9.59 -4.98 0.59
C LEU A 242 11.05 -4.75 0.23
N VAL A 243 11.32 -3.79 -0.66
CA VAL A 243 12.68 -3.33 -0.96
C VAL A 243 12.93 -2.00 -0.25
N ALA A 244 14.03 -1.90 0.49
CA ALA A 244 14.44 -0.69 1.18
C ALA A 244 15.99 -0.62 1.24
N LYS A 245 16.58 0.50 0.80
CA LYS A 245 18.05 0.79 0.82
C LYS A 245 18.98 -0.36 0.41
N GLY A 246 18.60 -1.13 -0.62
CA GLY A 246 19.44 -2.24 -1.09
C GLY A 246 19.26 -3.54 -0.30
N HIS A 247 18.18 -3.66 0.48
CA HIS A 247 17.75 -4.90 1.09
C HIS A 247 16.37 -5.31 0.58
N LEU A 248 16.16 -6.63 0.54
CA LEU A 248 14.87 -7.26 0.36
C LEU A 248 14.44 -7.86 1.71
N PHE A 249 13.28 -7.43 2.18
CA PHE A 249 12.60 -7.97 3.35
C PHE A 249 11.49 -8.91 2.91
N VAL A 250 11.45 -10.08 3.54
CA VAL A 250 10.57 -11.18 3.17
C VAL A 250 9.78 -11.60 4.40
N ALA A 251 8.47 -11.38 4.42
CA ALA A 251 7.61 -11.94 5.47
C ALA A 251 7.24 -13.37 5.14
N PHE A 252 7.29 -14.26 6.13
CA PHE A 252 6.91 -15.67 5.99
C PHE A 252 5.61 -15.99 6.72
N MET A 253 4.82 -16.91 6.16
CA MET A 253 3.51 -17.27 6.72
C MET A 253 3.54 -18.10 8.00
N GLU A 254 4.57 -18.94 8.25
CA GLU A 254 4.71 -19.79 9.44
C GLU A 254 6.19 -20.16 9.68
N PRO A 255 6.77 -19.97 10.88
CA PRO A 255 6.18 -19.53 12.15
C PRO A 255 6.30 -18.00 12.33
N TRP A 256 5.96 -17.24 11.29
CA TRP A 256 5.86 -15.78 11.34
C TRP A 256 7.26 -15.19 11.53
N GLU A 257 8.03 -15.20 10.44
CA GLU A 257 9.43 -14.77 10.43
C GLU A 257 9.62 -13.67 9.38
N ILE A 258 10.62 -12.81 9.60
CA ILE A 258 11.15 -11.90 8.58
C ILE A 258 12.53 -12.39 8.19
N GLY A 259 12.71 -12.69 6.90
CA GLY A 259 14.02 -12.85 6.29
C GLY A 259 14.52 -11.51 5.75
N ILE A 260 15.78 -11.19 6.07
CA ILE A 260 16.48 -10.01 5.56
C ILE A 260 17.54 -10.50 4.58
N TYR A 261 17.46 -10.01 3.35
CA TYR A 261 18.41 -10.33 2.29
C TYR A 261 19.05 -9.03 1.80
N LEU A 262 20.37 -9.04 1.70
CA LEU A 262 21.11 -8.01 0.98
C LEU A 262 20.93 -8.21 -0.52
N ILE A 263 20.65 -7.13 -1.23
CA ILE A 263 20.64 -7.06 -2.69
C ILE A 263 22.03 -6.63 -3.16
N LEU A 264 22.75 -7.53 -3.80
CA LEU A 264 24.04 -7.25 -4.44
C LEU A 264 23.84 -6.68 -5.85
N GLU A 265 24.89 -6.11 -6.45
CA GLU A 265 24.83 -5.39 -7.74
C GLU A 265 24.21 -6.21 -8.88
N ALA A 266 24.47 -7.52 -8.92
CA ALA A 266 23.90 -8.43 -9.92
C ALA A 266 22.50 -8.96 -9.56
N GLY A 267 21.80 -8.32 -8.61
CA GLY A 267 20.50 -8.75 -8.10
C GLY A 267 20.58 -9.97 -7.18
N GLU A 268 21.78 -10.47 -6.88
CA GLU A 268 21.96 -11.61 -5.99
C GLU A 268 21.44 -11.29 -4.60
N LEU A 269 20.81 -12.30 -3.98
CA LEU A 269 20.35 -12.22 -2.60
C LEU A 269 21.33 -12.95 -1.69
N GLN A 270 21.92 -12.21 -0.77
CA GLN A 270 22.69 -12.78 0.33
C GLN A 270 21.83 -12.74 1.60
N PRO A 271 21.50 -13.89 2.21
CA PRO A 271 20.77 -13.88 3.48
C PRO A 271 21.64 -13.21 4.54
N VAL A 272 21.08 -12.21 5.22
CA VAL A 272 21.76 -11.57 6.35
C VAL A 272 21.20 -12.06 7.68
N GLY A 273 19.89 -12.28 7.75
CA GLY A 273 19.23 -12.67 9.00
C GLY A 273 17.85 -13.24 8.81
N LEU A 274 17.42 -14.01 9.81
CA LEU A 274 16.08 -14.56 9.94
C LEU A 274 15.59 -14.29 11.36
N HIS A 275 14.47 -13.57 11.48
CA HIS A 275 13.97 -13.06 12.76
C HIS A 275 12.54 -13.51 12.99
N ARG A 276 12.27 -14.11 14.15
CA ARG A 276 10.90 -14.48 14.54
C ARG A 276 10.10 -13.25 14.95
N THR A 277 8.83 -13.24 14.60
CA THR A 277 7.85 -12.25 15.05
C THR A 277 7.03 -12.86 16.18
N ALA A 278 6.40 -12.03 17.02
CA ALA A 278 5.47 -12.52 18.05
C ALA A 278 4.11 -12.88 17.45
N SER A 279 3.68 -12.16 16.40
CA SER A 279 2.44 -12.43 15.71
C SER A 279 2.52 -12.28 14.19
N TYR A 280 1.43 -12.61 13.50
CA TYR A 280 1.25 -12.36 12.08
C TYR A 280 1.47 -10.89 11.73
N LEU A 281 2.29 -10.62 10.71
CA LEU A 281 2.61 -9.27 10.25
C LEU A 281 1.54 -8.76 9.29
N THR A 282 0.89 -7.65 9.66
CA THR A 282 -0.01 -6.91 8.75
C THR A 282 0.75 -5.89 7.90
N SER A 283 1.96 -5.49 8.31
CA SER A 283 2.87 -4.64 7.54
C SER A 283 4.33 -5.01 7.83
N LEU A 284 5.19 -4.93 6.81
CA LEU A 284 6.59 -5.36 6.91
C LEU A 284 7.47 -4.38 7.72
N GLY A 285 7.25 -3.07 7.61
CA GLY A 285 8.05 -2.07 8.31
C GLY A 285 8.05 -0.70 7.64
N VAL A 286 8.75 0.26 8.24
CA VAL A 286 8.95 1.61 7.68
C VAL A 286 10.41 2.00 7.76
N GLN A 287 10.95 2.56 6.66
CA GLN A 287 12.32 3.02 6.58
C GLN A 287 12.43 4.51 6.95
N VAL A 288 13.40 4.86 7.78
CA VAL A 288 13.70 6.23 8.24
C VAL A 288 15.20 6.47 8.14
N GLY A 289 15.63 7.25 7.14
CA GLY A 289 17.05 7.41 6.85
C GLY A 289 17.70 6.06 6.50
N HIS A 290 18.74 5.68 7.25
CA HIS A 290 19.40 4.37 7.20
C HIS A 290 18.90 3.40 8.28
N TYR A 291 17.78 3.71 8.94
CA TYR A 291 17.13 2.79 9.87
C TYR A 291 15.90 2.15 9.23
N LEU A 292 15.62 0.91 9.60
CA LEU A 292 14.38 0.23 9.30
C LEU A 292 13.69 -0.18 10.60
N LEU A 293 12.43 0.18 10.73
CA LEU A 293 11.61 -0.15 11.87
C LEU A 293 10.70 -1.32 11.50
N LEU A 294 10.87 -2.45 12.18
CA LEU A 294 10.14 -3.69 11.95
C LEU A 294 9.23 -4.01 13.14
N GLY A 295 7.99 -4.37 12.84
CA GLY A 295 6.99 -4.73 13.84
C GLY A 295 7.07 -6.19 14.27
N LEU A 296 8.08 -6.57 15.04
CA LEU A 296 8.33 -7.96 15.46
C LEU A 296 7.64 -8.29 16.80
N GLN A 297 8.41 -8.35 17.89
CA GLN A 297 7.94 -8.47 19.28
C GLN A 297 7.96 -7.07 19.93
N GLY A 298 7.19 -6.16 19.33
CA GLY A 298 7.37 -4.71 19.51
C GLY A 298 8.00 -4.08 18.26
N ILE A 299 8.75 -3.01 18.44
CA ILE A 299 9.37 -2.29 17.33
C ILE A 299 10.88 -2.50 17.43
N THR A 300 11.47 -3.16 16.43
CA THR A 300 12.92 -3.32 16.32
C THR A 300 13.47 -2.30 15.34
N VAL A 301 14.59 -1.67 15.70
CA VAL A 301 15.33 -0.71 14.88
C VAL A 301 16.54 -1.40 14.32
N TRP A 302 16.60 -1.44 13.00
CA TRP A 302 17.68 -2.04 12.25
C TRP A 302 18.49 -0.93 11.59
N ASP A 303 19.77 -0.84 11.92
CA ASP A 303 20.72 -0.03 11.16
C ASP A 303 21.02 -0.77 9.86
N ILE A 304 20.68 -0.15 8.74
CA ILE A 304 20.90 -0.64 7.38
C ILE A 304 21.88 0.29 6.60
N SER A 305 22.69 1.08 7.31
CA SER A 305 23.71 1.97 6.70
C SER A 305 24.81 1.21 5.98
N GLU A 306 25.19 0.04 6.50
CA GLU A 306 26.05 -0.93 5.85
C GLU A 306 25.18 -2.04 5.26
N PRO A 307 24.91 -2.06 3.93
CA PRO A 307 24.01 -3.03 3.35
C PRO A 307 24.43 -4.49 3.62
N ALA A 308 25.73 -4.75 3.67
CA ALA A 308 26.24 -6.08 3.94
C ALA A 308 26.06 -6.57 5.39
N ARG A 309 25.75 -5.68 6.32
CA ARG A 309 25.74 -5.98 7.76
C ARG A 309 24.64 -5.23 8.49
N PRO A 310 23.34 -5.39 8.12
CA PRO A 310 22.27 -4.82 8.89
C PRO A 310 22.29 -5.40 10.30
N LYS A 311 22.13 -4.53 11.29
CA LYS A 311 22.20 -4.90 12.71
C LYS A 311 21.01 -4.33 13.43
N GLU A 312 20.44 -5.12 14.32
CA GLU A 312 19.54 -4.59 15.33
C GLU A 312 20.34 -3.69 16.27
N VAL A 313 19.95 -2.42 16.34
CA VAL A 313 20.61 -1.38 17.15
C VAL A 313 19.67 -0.80 18.21
N GLY A 314 18.39 -1.19 18.18
CA GLY A 314 17.40 -0.79 19.16
C GLY A 314 16.21 -1.72 19.14
N HIS A 315 15.59 -1.89 20.30
CA HIS A 315 14.36 -2.67 20.43
C HIS A 315 13.46 -2.01 21.48
N PHE A 316 12.27 -1.64 21.05
CA PHE A 316 11.18 -1.26 21.92
C PHE A 316 10.23 -2.42 22.12
N HIS A 317 10.14 -2.91 23.35
CA HIS A 317 9.25 -4.01 23.70
C HIS A 317 7.80 -3.53 23.77
N LEU A 318 6.92 -4.20 23.03
CA LEU A 318 5.47 -4.11 23.21
C LEU A 318 4.97 -5.47 23.68
N THR A 319 3.96 -5.48 24.55
CA THR A 319 3.29 -6.72 25.01
C THR A 319 2.38 -7.32 23.94
N PHE A 320 2.25 -6.66 22.79
CA PHE A 320 1.47 -7.06 21.62
C PHE A 320 2.29 -6.79 20.35
N SER A 321 1.93 -7.44 19.25
CA SER A 321 2.55 -7.11 17.97
C SER A 321 1.95 -5.81 17.43
N PRO A 322 2.79 -4.86 17.01
CA PRO A 322 2.29 -3.63 16.42
C PRO A 322 1.55 -3.93 15.12
N GLY A 323 0.44 -3.23 14.90
CA GLY A 323 -0.28 -3.25 13.64
C GLY A 323 0.48 -2.46 12.56
N ARG A 324 -0.28 -1.75 11.72
CA ARG A 324 0.32 -0.90 10.69
C ARG A 324 1.21 0.18 11.31
N MET A 325 2.39 0.38 10.73
CA MET A 325 3.32 1.44 11.11
C MET A 325 3.41 2.50 10.01
N VAL A 326 3.49 3.77 10.39
CA VAL A 326 3.64 4.92 9.47
C VAL A 326 4.61 5.92 10.10
N VAL A 327 5.47 6.56 9.31
CA VAL A 327 6.36 7.62 9.80
C VAL A 327 6.01 8.95 9.15
N HIS A 328 5.99 10.01 9.95
CA HIS A 328 5.81 11.38 9.50
C HIS A 328 6.56 12.34 10.42
N ASP A 329 7.28 13.31 9.87
CA ASP A 329 8.00 14.36 10.61
C ASP A 329 8.82 13.84 11.80
N GLY A 330 9.53 12.72 11.63
CA GLY A 330 10.37 12.14 12.69
C GLY A 330 9.59 11.45 13.82
N VAL A 331 8.30 11.19 13.65
CA VAL A 331 7.48 10.41 14.59
C VAL A 331 6.99 9.13 13.90
N LEU A 332 7.12 8.01 14.59
CA LEU A 332 6.52 6.73 14.22
C LEU A 332 5.14 6.59 14.87
N PHE A 333 4.14 6.32 14.04
CA PHE A 333 2.78 6.04 14.43
C PHE A 333 2.53 4.55 14.30
N VAL A 334 2.13 3.93 15.40
CA VAL A 334 1.96 2.47 15.49
C VAL A 334 0.54 2.17 15.89
N MET A 335 -0.18 1.44 15.04
CA MET A 335 -1.53 1.00 15.36
C MET A 335 -1.44 -0.06 16.45
N MET A 336 -2.10 0.18 17.57
CA MET A 336 -2.04 -0.65 18.76
C MET A 336 -3.44 -0.85 19.36
N VAL A 337 -3.50 -1.70 20.37
CA VAL A 337 -4.71 -1.90 21.17
C VAL A 337 -4.40 -1.47 22.61
N PRO A 338 -5.06 -0.43 23.14
CA PRO A 338 -5.95 0.52 22.44
C PRO A 338 -5.16 1.62 21.70
N GLY A 339 -5.66 2.02 20.53
CA GLY A 339 -5.30 3.27 19.86
C GLY A 339 -3.99 3.36 19.08
N VAL A 340 -3.41 4.56 19.00
CA VAL A 340 -2.21 4.84 18.22
C VAL A 340 -1.06 5.27 19.12
N GLY A 341 0.00 4.46 19.16
CA GLY A 341 1.24 4.80 19.83
C GLY A 341 2.09 5.72 18.97
N MET A 342 2.60 6.81 19.56
CA MET A 342 3.46 7.78 18.89
C MET A 342 4.87 7.78 19.48
N PHE A 343 5.85 7.39 18.67
CA PHE A 343 7.24 7.24 19.10
C PHE A 343 8.13 8.27 18.41
N ASP A 344 8.89 9.02 19.20
CA ASP A 344 9.85 9.98 18.69
C ASP A 344 11.07 9.26 18.11
N LEU A 345 11.43 9.62 16.87
CA LEU A 345 12.56 9.05 16.14
C LEU A 345 13.75 10.01 16.04
N SER A 346 13.69 11.20 16.65
CA SER A 346 14.76 12.20 16.61
C SER A 346 16.08 11.70 17.21
N HIS A 347 16.00 10.68 18.07
CA HIS A 347 17.14 10.08 18.76
C HIS A 347 17.35 8.60 18.41
N LEU A 348 16.96 8.18 17.19
CA LEU A 348 17.29 6.83 16.72
C LEU A 348 18.79 6.52 16.91
N PRO A 349 19.15 5.30 17.36
CA PRO A 349 18.31 4.10 17.40
C PRO A 349 17.44 3.93 18.66
N GLU A 350 17.53 4.83 19.64
CA GLU A 350 16.69 4.77 20.84
C GLU A 350 15.25 5.16 20.51
N ILE A 351 14.35 4.18 20.50
CA ILE A 351 12.91 4.43 20.48
C ILE A 351 12.49 4.77 21.90
N ARG A 352 12.14 6.03 22.13
CA ARG A 352 11.57 6.45 23.41
C ARG A 352 10.11 6.00 23.48
N PRO A 353 9.61 5.58 24.66
CA PRO A 353 8.23 5.12 24.84
C PRO A 353 7.24 6.14 24.29
N PRO A 354 6.03 5.70 23.93
CA PRO A 354 5.12 6.57 23.26
C PRO A 354 4.89 7.79 24.15
N TRP A 355 5.14 8.96 23.59
CA TRP A 355 4.90 10.21 24.32
C TRP A 355 3.45 10.28 24.76
N THR A 356 2.55 9.63 24.00
CA THR A 356 1.14 9.41 24.33
C THR A 356 0.53 8.32 23.45
N VAL A 357 -0.53 7.70 23.98
CA VAL A 357 -1.46 6.90 23.20
C VAL A 357 -2.62 7.80 22.78
N ALA A 358 -2.73 8.06 21.48
CA ALA A 358 -3.94 8.62 20.91
C ALA A 358 -5.04 7.55 20.98
N SER A 359 -5.84 7.57 22.04
CA SER A 359 -6.89 6.59 22.30
C SER A 359 -8.27 7.18 22.04
N ALA A 360 -9.07 6.47 21.26
CA ALA A 360 -10.52 6.59 21.19
C ALA A 360 -11.12 5.18 21.42
N PRO A 361 -12.43 5.06 21.72
CA PRO A 361 -13.06 3.74 21.88
C PRO A 361 -12.79 2.84 20.66
N GLY A 362 -12.37 1.60 20.89
CA GLY A 362 -12.05 0.64 19.83
C GLY A 362 -10.56 0.51 19.49
N SER A 363 -10.25 -0.30 18.48
CA SER A 363 -8.87 -0.60 18.06
C SER A 363 -8.49 0.22 16.83
N ALA A 364 -7.32 0.85 16.86
CA ALA A 364 -6.86 1.58 15.68
C ALA A 364 -6.50 0.61 14.56
N SER A 365 -7.12 0.78 13.40
CA SER A 365 -6.98 -0.11 12.23
C SER A 365 -6.08 0.49 11.16
N ALA A 366 -6.08 1.82 11.05
CA ALA A 366 -5.26 2.57 10.13
C ALA A 366 -5.07 4.00 10.62
N ALA A 367 -3.93 4.59 10.25
CA ALA A 367 -3.68 6.00 10.50
C ALA A 367 -2.93 6.66 9.35
N VAL A 368 -3.08 7.98 9.31
CA VAL A 368 -2.47 8.89 8.35
C VAL A 368 -2.11 10.17 9.09
N VAL A 369 -0.94 10.72 8.79
CA VAL A 369 -0.49 11.98 9.37
C VAL A 369 -0.47 13.03 8.28
N ARG A 370 -0.94 14.23 8.62
CA ARG A 370 -0.92 15.39 7.75
C ARG A 370 -0.61 16.65 8.57
N GLY A 371 0.58 17.21 8.36
CA GLY A 371 1.02 18.39 9.10
C GLY A 371 1.06 18.09 10.60
N GLU A 372 0.44 18.95 11.41
CA GLU A 372 0.38 18.78 12.87
C GLU A 372 -0.72 17.83 13.35
N TYR A 373 -1.26 16.96 12.49
CA TYR A 373 -2.42 16.14 12.86
C TYR A 373 -2.32 14.69 12.41
N LEU A 374 -2.74 13.82 13.32
CA LEU A 374 -2.89 12.39 13.12
C LEU A 374 -4.36 12.06 12.97
N TYR A 375 -4.72 11.41 11.87
CA TYR A 375 -6.01 10.79 11.66
C TYR A 375 -5.90 9.30 11.87
N ALA A 376 -6.77 8.72 12.68
CA ALA A 376 -6.79 7.29 12.92
C ALA A 376 -8.23 6.76 12.95
N GLY A 377 -8.45 5.61 12.32
CA GLY A 377 -9.72 4.90 12.34
C GLY A 377 -9.74 3.86 13.46
N PHE A 378 -10.79 3.85 14.27
CA PHE A 378 -10.89 3.07 15.51
C PHE A 378 -11.94 1.96 15.47
N GLY A 379 -12.33 1.49 14.28
CA GLY A 379 -13.48 0.60 14.16
C GLY A 379 -14.71 1.29 14.73
N GLU A 380 -15.28 0.78 15.84
CA GLU A 380 -16.51 1.28 16.49
C GLU A 380 -16.40 2.73 16.96
N GLY A 381 -15.18 3.21 17.21
CA GLY A 381 -14.93 4.61 17.54
C GLY A 381 -14.92 5.57 16.34
N GLY A 382 -15.09 5.08 15.11
CA GLY A 382 -15.08 5.92 13.91
C GLY A 382 -13.70 6.53 13.61
N LEU A 383 -13.67 7.70 12.98
CA LEU A 383 -12.45 8.46 12.71
C LEU A 383 -12.16 9.38 13.89
N ALA A 384 -10.91 9.44 14.34
CA ALA A 384 -10.46 10.42 15.31
C ALA A 384 -9.27 11.20 14.74
N ALA A 385 -9.28 12.51 14.99
CA ALA A 385 -8.19 13.42 14.68
C ALA A 385 -7.54 13.89 15.97
N PHE A 386 -6.22 13.74 16.04
CA PHE A 386 -5.40 14.14 17.17
C PHE A 386 -4.47 15.25 16.74
N ARG A 387 -4.42 16.32 17.53
CA ARG A 387 -3.44 17.39 17.31
C ARG A 387 -2.12 16.94 17.89
N LEU A 388 -1.09 16.92 17.05
CA LEU A 388 0.27 16.66 17.44
C LEU A 388 0.83 17.95 18.03
N LEU A 389 0.96 18.01 19.35
CA LEU A 389 1.61 19.14 20.01
C LEU A 389 3.12 19.01 19.76
N ARG A 390 3.65 19.86 18.88
CA ARG A 390 5.11 19.98 18.68
C ARG A 390 5.74 20.50 19.97
N ARG A 391 6.91 19.97 20.33
CA ARG A 391 7.84 20.64 21.24
C ARG A 391 8.80 21.51 20.45
#